data_AF-A0A2S6IIV6-F1
#
_entry.id   AF-A0A2S6IIV6-F1
#
_cell.length_a   1.000
_cell.length_b   1.000
_cell.length_c   1.000
_cell.angle_alpha   90.00
_cell.angle_beta   90.00
_cell.angle_gamma   90.00
#
_symmetry.space_group_name_H-M   'P 1'
#
loop_
_entity.id
_entity.type
_entity.pdbx_description
1 polymer ?
#
loop_
_entity_poly.entity_id
_entity_poly.type
_entity_poly.pdbx_seq_one_letter_code
_entity_poly.pdbx_strand_id
1 'polypeptide(L)'
;MSSPAHEPIVSGRSYEITDIGGTAPTSLDDFVTGSAALVTITLAGGDHPYLAHGSAVRDGEGVHFFEKDAAVGKDTRVWRITQDGDGFHAVHDPRF
;
A
#
# COMPACT_ATOMS: atom_id res chain seq x y z
N MET A 1 -1.68 4.49 25.96
CA MET A 1 -0.66 4.54 24.90
C MET A 1 -1.37 5.08 23.67
N SER A 2 -1.08 6.32 23.27
CA SER A 2 -1.72 6.93 22.10
C SER A 2 -1.00 6.42 20.86
N SER A 3 -1.69 5.67 20.00
CA SER A 3 -1.16 5.31 18.69
C SER A 3 -0.78 6.59 17.94
N PRO A 4 0.31 6.61 17.14
CA PRO A 4 0.58 7.74 16.28
C PRO A 4 -0.67 7.99 15.43
N ALA A 5 -1.21 9.20 15.53
CA ALA A 5 -2.37 9.62 14.75
C ALA A 5 -1.95 9.57 13.29
N HIS A 6 -2.30 8.49 12.60
CA HIS A 6 -2.12 8.41 11.16
C HIS A 6 -2.89 9.59 10.56
N GLU A 7 -2.22 10.39 9.74
CA GLU A 7 -2.87 11.45 8.97
C GLU A 7 -4.10 10.89 8.26
N PRO A 8 -5.20 11.66 8.15
CA PRO A 8 -6.40 11.17 7.51
C PRO A 8 -6.11 10.86 6.04
N ILE A 9 -6.14 9.57 5.69
CA ILE A 9 -6.14 9.13 4.29
C ILE A 9 -7.41 9.64 3.62
N VAL A 10 -7.24 10.36 2.52
CA VAL A 10 -8.33 10.90 1.72
C VAL A 10 -8.74 9.83 0.71
N SER A 11 -9.93 9.27 0.90
CA SER A 11 -10.47 8.27 -0.03
C SER A 11 -10.55 8.82 -1.45
N GLY A 12 -10.13 8.03 -2.44
CA GLY A 12 -10.11 8.42 -3.85
C GLY A 12 -8.91 9.28 -4.28
N ARG A 13 -8.02 9.66 -3.36
CA ARG A 13 -6.74 10.28 -3.71
C ARG A 13 -5.74 9.19 -4.13
N SER A 14 -5.01 9.47 -5.21
CA SER A 14 -3.86 8.67 -5.64
C SER A 14 -2.64 9.04 -4.81
N TYR A 15 -1.99 8.05 -4.25
CA TYR A 15 -0.75 8.17 -3.50
C TYR A 15 0.37 7.47 -4.27
N GLU A 16 1.49 8.13 -4.46
CA GLU A 16 2.66 7.52 -5.11
C GLU A 16 3.33 6.54 -4.15
N ILE A 17 3.73 5.37 -4.65
CA ILE A 17 4.51 4.40 -3.89
C ILE A 17 5.97 4.59 -4.25
N THR A 18 6.77 5.00 -3.27
CA THR A 18 8.19 5.27 -3.49
C THR A 18 9.11 4.13 -3.04
N ASP A 19 8.61 3.24 -2.19
CA ASP A 19 9.41 2.21 -1.55
C ASP A 19 8.55 0.99 -1.16
N ILE A 20 9.12 -0.20 -1.40
CA ILE A 20 8.64 -1.50 -0.93
C ILE A 20 9.74 -2.14 -0.08
N GLY A 21 9.51 -2.25 1.23
CA GLY A 21 10.43 -2.96 2.13
C GLY A 21 11.87 -2.44 2.12
N GLY A 22 12.09 -1.17 1.84
CA GLY A 22 13.40 -0.53 1.72
C GLY A 22 14.00 -0.52 0.31
N THR A 23 13.26 -0.93 -0.72
CA THR A 23 13.69 -0.89 -2.12
C THR A 23 12.65 -0.20 -2.99
N ALA A 24 13.10 0.65 -3.93
CA ALA A 24 12.21 1.26 -4.93
C ALA A 24 11.61 0.18 -5.84
N PRO A 25 10.27 0.16 -6.04
CA PRO A 25 9.64 -0.79 -6.94
C PRO A 25 10.06 -0.56 -8.40
N THR A 26 10.18 -1.66 -9.14
CA THR A 26 10.49 -1.68 -10.56
C THR A 26 9.42 -2.38 -11.38
N SER A 27 8.59 -3.20 -10.74
CA SER A 27 7.47 -3.90 -11.36
C SER A 27 6.32 -4.13 -10.36
N LEU A 28 5.12 -4.40 -10.88
CA LEU A 28 3.98 -4.79 -10.03
C LEU A 28 4.20 -6.15 -9.35
N ASP A 29 5.12 -6.97 -9.86
CA ASP A 29 5.44 -8.26 -9.27
C ASP A 29 6.27 -8.10 -7.98
N ASP A 30 6.93 -6.95 -7.79
CA ASP A 30 7.68 -6.63 -6.56
C ASP A 30 6.77 -6.52 -5.33
N PHE A 31 5.47 -6.28 -5.53
CA PHE A 31 4.48 -6.22 -4.44
C PHE A 31 4.00 -7.60 -3.99
N VAL A 32 4.18 -8.63 -4.82
CA VAL A 32 3.66 -9.99 -4.57
C VAL A 32 4.76 -11.02 -4.39
N THR A 33 6.03 -10.58 -4.37
CA THR A 33 7.18 -11.46 -4.19
C THR A 33 7.22 -12.01 -2.76
N GLY A 34 7.06 -13.32 -2.63
CA GLY A 34 7.09 -14.05 -1.38
C GLY A 34 5.71 -14.48 -0.91
N SER A 35 5.50 -15.79 -0.77
CA SER A 35 4.27 -16.38 -0.25
C SER A 35 3.90 -15.76 1.10
N ALA A 36 2.89 -14.89 1.12
CA ALA A 36 2.31 -14.29 2.34
C ALA A 36 3.25 -13.39 3.17
N ALA A 37 4.37 -12.90 2.62
CA ALA A 37 5.23 -11.98 3.35
C ALA A 37 4.54 -10.62 3.47
N LEU A 38 4.43 -10.11 4.70
CA LEU A 38 3.93 -8.77 4.95
C LEU A 38 4.84 -7.77 4.22
N VAL A 39 4.26 -7.01 3.31
CA VAL A 39 4.93 -5.97 2.53
C VAL A 39 4.71 -4.63 3.22
N THR A 40 5.79 -3.85 3.33
CA THR A 40 5.72 -2.46 3.78
C THR A 40 5.79 -1.57 2.56
N ILE A 41 4.80 -0.70 2.35
CA ILE A 41 4.81 0.30 1.30
C ILE A 41 4.86 1.71 1.89
N THR A 42 5.61 2.59 1.25
CA THR A 42 5.63 4.02 1.58
C THR A 42 4.79 4.78 0.57
N LEU A 43 3.67 5.36 1.03
CA LEU A 43 2.77 6.20 0.26
C LEU A 43 3.11 7.68 0.44
N ALA A 44 3.41 8.36 -0.66
CA ALA A 44 3.64 9.80 -0.75
C ALA A 44 2.39 10.52 -1.29
N GLY A 45 2.07 11.69 -0.74
CA GLY A 45 0.90 12.47 -1.15
C GLY A 45 0.28 13.36 -0.06
N GLY A 46 0.72 13.24 1.20
CA GLY A 46 0.41 14.16 2.30
C GLY A 46 1.62 15.01 2.71
N ASP A 47 1.55 15.65 3.88
CA ASP A 47 2.71 16.36 4.44
C ASP A 47 3.78 15.37 4.96
N HIS A 48 3.37 14.13 5.24
CA HIS A 48 4.25 13.06 5.71
C HIS A 48 4.05 11.76 4.90
N PRO A 49 5.11 10.95 4.72
CA PRO A 49 4.99 9.62 4.14
C PRO A 49 4.16 8.69 5.03
N TYR A 50 3.27 7.90 4.42
CA TYR A 50 2.44 6.92 5.12
C TYR A 50 3.01 5.52 4.91
N LEU A 51 3.33 4.83 6.02
CA LEU A 51 3.81 3.45 6.00
C LEU A 51 2.64 2.50 6.18
N ALA A 52 2.38 1.68 5.17
CA ALA A 52 1.33 0.66 5.21
C ALA A 52 1.97 -0.73 5.23
N HIS A 53 1.51 -1.60 6.13
CA HIS A 53 1.97 -2.99 6.22
C HIS A 53 0.82 -3.91 5.85
N GLY A 54 1.05 -4.93 5.02
CA GLY A 54 -0.05 -5.74 4.52
C GLY A 54 0.36 -6.87 3.61
N SER A 55 -0.60 -7.57 3.04
CA SER A 55 -0.36 -8.57 1.99
C SER A 55 -0.83 -8.04 0.66
N ALA A 56 -0.11 -8.31 -0.42
CA ALA A 56 -0.52 -7.94 -1.77
C ALA A 56 -0.83 -9.16 -2.64
N VAL A 57 -1.78 -9.00 -3.55
CA VAL A 57 -2.20 -10.01 -4.52
C VAL A 57 -2.29 -9.37 -5.90
N ARG A 58 -1.74 -10.04 -6.91
CA ARG A 58 -1.83 -9.58 -8.30
C ARG A 58 -3.26 -9.78 -8.81
N ASP A 59 -3.84 -8.75 -9.40
CA ASP A 59 -5.16 -8.80 -10.04
C ASP A 59 -5.09 -8.14 -11.42
N GLY A 60 -4.95 -8.95 -12.46
CA GLY A 60 -4.81 -8.50 -13.85
C GLY A 60 -3.66 -7.51 -14.01
N GLU A 61 -3.99 -6.28 -14.41
CA GLU A 61 -3.02 -5.20 -14.60
C GLU A 61 -2.67 -4.47 -13.30
N GLY A 62 -3.34 -4.72 -12.17
CA GLY A 62 -3.08 -4.08 -10.88
C GLY A 62 -2.71 -5.04 -9.74
N VAL A 63 -2.51 -4.48 -8.55
CA VAL A 63 -2.29 -5.24 -7.31
C VAL A 63 -3.33 -4.78 -6.28
N HIS A 64 -3.96 -5.72 -5.59
CA HIS A 64 -4.72 -5.44 -4.38
C HIS A 64 -3.82 -5.61 -3.18
N PHE A 65 -3.61 -4.53 -2.42
CA PHE A 65 -2.87 -4.54 -1.17
C PHE A 65 -3.83 -4.42 0.00
N PHE A 66 -3.86 -5.48 0.81
CA PHE A 66 -4.66 -5.60 2.02
C PHE A 66 -3.80 -5.14 3.19
N GLU A 67 -3.98 -3.87 3.56
CA GLU A 67 -3.33 -3.28 4.72
C GLU A 67 -3.85 -3.96 5.98
N LYS A 68 -2.93 -4.41 6.82
CA LYS A 68 -3.20 -5.06 8.09
C LYS A 68 -2.88 -4.11 9.23
N ASP A 69 -3.79 -4.07 10.20
CA ASP A 69 -3.52 -3.43 11.47
C ASP A 69 -2.41 -4.20 12.20
N ALA A 70 -1.29 -3.53 12.50
CA ALA A 70 -0.14 -4.16 13.14
C ALA A 70 -0.43 -4.71 14.55
N ALA A 71 -1.48 -4.22 15.23
CA ALA A 71 -1.85 -4.65 16.58
C ALA A 71 -2.78 -5.88 16.57
N VAL A 72 -3.63 -6.04 15.54
CA VAL A 72 -4.66 -7.10 15.52
C VAL A 72 -4.61 -8.02 14.30
N GLY A 73 -3.78 -7.73 13.29
CA GLY A 73 -3.62 -8.52 12.07
C GLY A 73 -4.83 -8.54 11.13
N LYS A 74 -5.87 -7.75 11.46
CA LYS A 74 -7.09 -7.59 10.68
C LYS A 74 -6.82 -6.67 9.50
N ASP A 75 -7.42 -6.98 8.36
CA ASP A 75 -7.40 -6.09 7.21
C ASP A 75 -8.19 -4.81 7.56
N THR A 76 -7.50 -3.68 7.53
CA THR A 76 -8.02 -2.35 7.89
C THR A 76 -8.39 -1.53 6.68
N ARG A 77 -7.67 -1.69 5.57
CA ARG A 77 -7.91 -1.00 4.30
C ARG A 77 -7.46 -1.85 3.13
N VAL A 78 -8.12 -1.66 1.99
CA VAL A 78 -7.70 -2.25 0.72
C VAL A 78 -7.30 -1.13 -0.24
N TRP A 79 -6.17 -1.35 -0.89
CA TRP A 79 -5.58 -0.41 -1.82
C TRP A 79 -5.46 -1.08 -3.18
N ARG A 80 -5.91 -0.38 -4.23
CA ARG A 80 -5.63 -0.76 -5.61
C ARG A 80 -4.36 -0.05 -6.06
N ILE A 81 -3.36 -0.83 -6.38
CA ILE A 81 -2.07 -0.37 -6.89
C ILE A 81 -2.03 -0.54 -8.40
N THR A 82 -1.66 0.52 -9.11
CA THR A 82 -1.46 0.53 -10.56
C THR A 82 -0.13 1.14 -10.92
N GLN A 83 0.42 0.71 -12.06
CA GLN A 83 1.60 1.33 -12.65
C GLN A 83 1.15 2.36 -13.70
N ASP A 84 1.75 3.54 -13.67
CA ASP A 84 1.60 4.60 -14.69
C ASP A 84 3.01 5.09 -15.08
N GLY A 85 3.44 4.76 -16.30
CA GLY A 85 4.83 4.92 -16.72
C GLY A 85 5.81 4.17 -15.80
N ASP A 86 6.76 4.90 -15.23
CA ASP A 86 7.74 4.38 -14.26
C ASP A 86 7.25 4.49 -12.81
N GLY A 87 6.08 5.11 -12.59
CA GLY A 87 5.51 5.34 -11.26
C GLY A 87 4.52 4.28 -10.84
N PHE A 88 4.37 4.11 -9.53
CA PHE A 88 3.37 3.24 -8.92
C PHE A 88 2.46 4.06 -8.03
N HIS A 89 1.16 3.79 -8.12
CA HIS A 89 0.14 4.58 -7.46
C HIS A 89 -0.85 3.70 -6.72
N ALA A 90 -1.11 4.01 -5.45
CA ALA A 90 -2.15 3.39 -4.64
C ALA A 90 -3.37 4.30 -4.52
N VAL A 91 -4.55 3.72 -4.76
CA VAL A 91 -5.83 4.35 -4.46
C VAL A 91 -6.58 3.49 -3.47
N HIS A 92 -7.11 4.09 -2.41
CA HIS A 92 -7.98 3.38 -1.47
C HIS A 92 -9.24 2.89 -2.20
N ASP A 93 -9.48 1.59 -2.16
CA ASP A 93 -10.68 0.97 -2.74
C ASP A 93 -11.67 0.59 -1.62
N PRO A 94 -12.72 1.41 -1.39
CA PRO A 94 -13.68 1.15 -0.32
C PRO A 94 -14.67 0.02 -0.65
N ARG A 95 -14.58 -0.61 -1.82
CA ARG A 95 -15.52 -1.66 -2.26
C ARG A 95 -15.10 -3.07 -1.82
N PHE A 96 -13.92 -3.23 -1.23
CA PHE A 96 -13.41 -4.47 -0.65
C PHE A 96 -13.58 -4.51 0.86
#